data_AF-A0A9P7N8K3-F1
#
_entry.id   AF-A0A9P7N8K3-F1
#
_cell.length_a   1.000
_cell.length_b   1.000
_cell.length_c   1.000
_cell.angle_alpha   90.00
_cell.angle_beta   90.00
_cell.angle_gamma   90.00
#
_symmetry.space_group_name_H-M   'P 1'
#
loop_
_entity.id
_entity.type
_entity.pdbx_description
1 polymer ?
#
loop_
_entity_poly.entity_id
_entity_poly.type
_entity_poly.pdbx_seq_one_letter_code
_entity_poly.pdbx_strand_id
1 'polypeptide(L)'
;MENQSLPFGFHWRSKPSFVISTVALGLFTDLFLYGIIVPVLPFLLRERLDIPNDQIQVHISALLAAYAGTSVVFSFPVGWIADKIGSRRLPFLAGLVLLLVATLMLAFSHKLAFLVIARSLQGVSASIVWTAGLAMVQDAVGPKGTGQALGTISSVISVGELLAPVVGGLLYHRAGISAITAVSMGLLGIDLVMRLLVIDAKMIPKNNDAQVNDCSSENGNLSAADSPREPQPQEGDPLLRKPKPSNEEYKIRKNPTPMEFAVPILYCFRNRRFVTAMILVTIQSLLIGAFDATVPEETKSLFHFSSLQVGLVFIAIVVPNLVLGPVAGMAVDKYGTKVVATAGYLFLVPCLLLLGLPSQRILAGTENIILFCAVLALNGAGMSIIASPGLVEATHITEKYEAANPDFFGQNGPYAQLYGFSSLCAFAGLACNDDVAGRHFLGNSHGLV
;
A
#
# COMPACT_ATOMS: atom_id res chain seq x y z
N MET A 1 41.11 -1.83 -14.61
CA MET A 1 39.90 -1.06 -14.23
C MET A 1 38.91 -1.27 -15.36
N GLU A 2 38.00 -2.22 -15.17
CA GLU A 2 37.12 -2.70 -16.22
C GLU A 2 35.94 -1.72 -16.38
N ASN A 3 35.82 -1.16 -17.58
CA ASN A 3 34.81 -0.18 -17.94
C ASN A 3 33.45 -0.90 -17.95
N GLN A 4 32.76 -0.96 -16.80
CA GLN A 4 31.43 -1.57 -16.73
C GLN A 4 30.45 -0.71 -17.50
N SER A 5 30.24 -1.04 -18.77
CA SER A 5 29.19 -0.46 -19.60
C SER A 5 27.84 -0.63 -18.91
N LEU A 6 27.08 0.46 -18.81
CA LEU A 6 25.74 0.45 -18.23
C LEU A 6 24.89 -0.65 -18.90
N PRO A 7 24.04 -1.37 -18.12
CA PRO A 7 23.19 -2.42 -18.66
C PRO A 7 22.25 -1.88 -19.77
N PHE A 8 21.90 -2.74 -20.73
CA PHE A 8 21.05 -2.37 -21.84
C PHE A 8 19.74 -1.70 -21.39
N GLY A 9 19.42 -0.55 -21.99
CA GLY A 9 18.19 0.20 -21.69
C GLY A 9 18.17 0.89 -20.33
N PHE A 10 19.32 1.07 -19.68
CA PHE A 10 19.42 1.72 -18.36
C PHE A 10 18.60 3.01 -18.26
N HIS A 11 18.77 3.92 -19.22
CA HIS A 11 18.14 5.25 -19.24
C HIS A 11 16.62 5.27 -19.12
N TRP A 12 15.89 4.23 -19.49
CA TRP A 12 14.43 4.17 -19.31
C TRP A 12 14.03 3.23 -18.17
N ARG A 13 14.84 2.18 -17.90
CA ARG A 13 14.60 1.18 -16.85
C ARG A 13 14.87 1.67 -15.42
N SER A 14 15.68 2.71 -15.28
CA SER A 14 15.97 3.37 -13.99
C SER A 14 15.16 4.65 -13.77
N LYS A 15 14.31 5.05 -14.73
CA LYS A 15 13.48 6.26 -14.56
C LYS A 15 12.50 6.07 -13.40
N PRO A 16 12.31 7.07 -12.54
CA PRO A 16 11.37 6.99 -11.42
C PRO A 16 9.95 6.61 -11.86
N SER A 17 9.50 7.10 -13.02
CA SER A 17 8.18 6.73 -13.57
C SER A 17 8.06 5.25 -13.88
N PHE A 18 9.10 4.62 -14.45
CA PHE A 18 9.09 3.19 -14.74
C PHE A 18 9.13 2.35 -13.46
N VAL A 19 9.89 2.78 -12.45
CA VAL A 19 9.91 2.16 -11.12
C VAL A 19 8.52 2.24 -10.47
N ILE A 20 7.91 3.43 -10.45
CA ILE A 20 6.56 3.64 -9.91
C ILE A 20 5.54 2.76 -10.65
N SER A 21 5.55 2.73 -11.98
CA SER A 21 4.63 1.89 -12.75
C SER A 21 4.84 0.39 -12.49
N THR A 22 6.08 -0.06 -12.33
CA THR A 22 6.39 -1.47 -12.02
C THR A 22 5.90 -1.84 -10.63
N VAL A 23 6.09 -0.96 -9.64
CA VAL A 23 5.60 -1.18 -8.28
C VAL A 23 4.08 -1.10 -8.21
N ALA A 24 3.47 -0.12 -8.86
CA ALA A 24 2.02 0.02 -8.96
C ALA A 24 1.39 -1.24 -9.57
N LEU A 25 1.95 -1.76 -10.66
CA LEU A 25 1.50 -3.01 -11.28
C LEU A 25 1.67 -4.21 -10.33
N GLY A 26 2.77 -4.28 -9.59
CA GLY A 26 3.02 -5.36 -8.65
C GLY A 26 2.02 -5.39 -7.49
N LEU A 27 1.72 -4.22 -6.92
CA LEU A 27 0.72 -4.07 -5.84
C LEU A 27 -0.71 -4.25 -6.36
N PHE A 28 -1.00 -3.77 -7.57
CA PHE A 28 -2.24 -4.06 -8.29
C PHE A 28 -2.41 -5.56 -8.48
N THR A 29 -1.38 -6.27 -8.93
CA THR A 29 -1.43 -7.71 -9.18
C THR A 29 -1.72 -8.49 -7.91
N ASP A 30 -1.07 -8.12 -6.80
CA ASP A 30 -1.31 -8.72 -5.49
C ASP A 30 -2.78 -8.57 -5.05
N LEU A 31 -3.30 -7.34 -5.02
CA LEU A 31 -4.69 -7.09 -4.60
C LEU A 31 -5.73 -7.60 -5.60
N PHE A 32 -5.44 -7.56 -6.90
CA PHE A 32 -6.33 -8.09 -7.91
C PHE A 32 -6.44 -9.62 -7.77
N LEU A 33 -5.32 -10.33 -7.58
CA LEU A 33 -5.32 -11.78 -7.34
C LEU A 33 -5.95 -12.16 -6.00
N TYR A 34 -5.86 -11.30 -4.97
CA TYR A 34 -6.61 -11.48 -3.73
C TYR A 34 -8.12 -11.30 -3.95
N GLY A 35 -8.54 -10.20 -4.55
CA GLY A 35 -9.96 -9.87 -4.74
C GLY A 35 -10.69 -10.81 -5.71
N ILE A 36 -9.99 -11.33 -6.74
CA ILE A 36 -10.60 -12.20 -7.75
C ILE A 36 -11.02 -13.54 -7.16
N ILE A 37 -10.34 -13.97 -6.09
CA ILE A 37 -10.56 -15.28 -5.50
C ILE A 37 -11.59 -15.26 -4.36
N VAL A 38 -11.79 -14.13 -3.67
CA VAL A 38 -12.75 -14.01 -2.56
C VAL A 38 -14.16 -14.49 -2.93
N PRO A 39 -14.82 -14.01 -4.01
CA PRO A 39 -16.17 -14.46 -4.36
C PRO A 39 -16.22 -15.91 -4.87
N VAL A 40 -15.07 -16.48 -5.22
CA VAL A 40 -14.95 -17.83 -5.79
C VAL A 40 -14.70 -18.88 -4.71
N LEU A 41 -14.20 -18.49 -3.53
CA LEU A 41 -13.97 -19.38 -2.40
C LEU A 41 -15.19 -20.24 -1.99
N PRO A 42 -16.43 -19.70 -1.89
CA PRO A 42 -17.59 -20.52 -1.52
C PRO A 42 -17.84 -21.65 -2.52
N PHE A 43 -17.70 -21.37 -3.81
CA PHE A 43 -17.89 -22.36 -4.87
C PHE A 43 -16.77 -23.40 -4.88
N LEU A 44 -15.52 -22.97 -4.67
CA LEU A 44 -14.39 -23.88 -4.50
C LEU A 44 -14.60 -24.89 -3.37
N LEU A 45 -15.03 -24.42 -2.20
CA LEU A 45 -15.24 -25.28 -1.04
C LEU A 45 -16.42 -26.23 -1.24
N ARG A 46 -17.49 -25.77 -1.88
CA ARG A 46 -18.69 -26.57 -2.12
C ARG A 46 -18.54 -27.57 -3.26
N GLU A 47 -18.06 -27.13 -4.41
CA GLU A 47 -18.08 -27.91 -5.66
C GLU A 47 -16.84 -28.79 -5.84
N ARG A 48 -15.68 -28.40 -5.29
CA ARG A 48 -14.45 -29.20 -5.43
C ARG A 48 -14.09 -30.02 -4.20
N LEU A 49 -14.47 -29.57 -3.02
CA LEU A 49 -14.09 -30.17 -1.74
C LEU A 49 -15.27 -30.83 -1.03
N ASP A 50 -16.48 -30.72 -1.59
CA ASP A 50 -17.74 -31.27 -1.06
C ASP A 50 -17.96 -30.89 0.42
N ILE A 51 -17.55 -29.67 0.81
CA ILE A 51 -17.70 -29.18 2.18
C ILE A 51 -19.18 -28.88 2.47
N PRO A 52 -19.73 -29.35 3.61
CA PRO A 52 -21.09 -29.06 4.03
C PRO A 52 -21.36 -27.55 4.15
N ASN A 53 -22.57 -27.11 3.75
CA ASN A 53 -22.92 -25.67 3.71
C ASN A 53 -22.82 -24.97 5.08
N ASP A 54 -23.03 -25.69 6.17
CA ASP A 54 -22.88 -25.21 7.56
C ASP A 54 -21.44 -24.86 7.92
N GLN A 55 -20.45 -25.43 7.22
CA GLN A 55 -19.02 -25.26 7.52
C GLN A 55 -18.31 -24.34 6.53
N ILE A 56 -18.92 -24.02 5.38
CA ILE A 56 -18.30 -23.18 4.33
C ILE A 56 -17.82 -21.84 4.90
N GLN A 57 -18.67 -21.15 5.67
CA GLN A 57 -18.33 -19.83 6.22
C GLN A 57 -17.09 -19.88 7.12
N VAL A 58 -17.02 -20.88 8.01
CA VAL A 58 -15.86 -21.06 8.92
C VAL A 58 -14.59 -21.28 8.11
N HIS A 59 -14.65 -22.06 7.03
CA HIS A 59 -13.50 -22.31 6.16
C HIS A 59 -13.11 -21.09 5.33
N ILE A 60 -14.06 -20.28 4.85
CA ILE A 60 -13.76 -19.01 4.18
C ILE A 60 -13.03 -18.08 5.15
N SER A 61 -13.57 -17.87 6.35
CA SER A 61 -12.95 -17.04 7.37
C SER A 61 -11.55 -17.55 7.72
N ALA A 62 -11.35 -18.86 7.85
CA ALA A 62 -10.02 -19.45 8.09
C ALA A 62 -9.04 -19.19 6.93
N LEU A 63 -9.49 -19.22 5.68
CA LEU A 63 -8.65 -18.94 4.51
C LEU A 63 -8.27 -17.46 4.40
N LEU A 64 -9.20 -16.54 4.71
CA LEU A 64 -8.92 -15.10 4.76
C LEU A 64 -7.99 -14.77 5.93
N ALA A 65 -8.22 -15.36 7.09
CA ALA A 65 -7.35 -15.23 8.26
C ALA A 65 -5.95 -15.79 8.00
N ALA A 66 -5.81 -16.89 7.26
CA ALA A 66 -4.51 -17.44 6.87
C ALA A 66 -3.70 -16.45 6.01
N TYR A 67 -4.35 -15.78 5.06
CA TYR A 67 -3.73 -14.72 4.27
C TYR A 67 -3.35 -13.53 5.16
N ALA A 68 -4.31 -12.93 5.86
CA ALA A 68 -4.09 -11.72 6.65
C ALA A 68 -3.07 -11.95 7.78
N GLY A 69 -3.18 -13.08 8.50
CA GLY A 69 -2.29 -13.43 9.60
C GLY A 69 -0.85 -13.63 9.14
N THR A 70 -0.62 -14.29 7.99
CA THR A 70 0.73 -14.42 7.45
C THR A 70 1.27 -13.09 6.92
N SER A 71 0.44 -12.26 6.29
CA SER A 71 0.83 -10.90 5.89
C SER A 71 1.30 -10.07 7.10
N VAL A 72 0.56 -10.09 8.21
CA VAL A 72 0.93 -9.38 9.45
C VAL A 72 2.23 -9.93 10.05
N VAL A 73 2.33 -11.25 10.22
CA VAL A 73 3.48 -11.89 10.88
C VAL A 73 4.77 -11.70 10.09
N PHE A 74 4.72 -11.78 8.76
CA PHE A 74 5.91 -11.71 7.91
C PHE A 74 6.30 -10.29 7.49
N SER A 75 5.40 -9.30 7.59
CA SER A 75 5.69 -7.90 7.21
C SER A 75 6.93 -7.32 7.90
N PHE A 76 7.09 -7.55 9.21
CA PHE A 76 8.26 -7.05 9.94
C PHE A 76 9.57 -7.82 9.61
N PRO A 77 9.62 -9.17 9.68
CA PRO A 77 10.80 -9.94 9.29
C PRO A 77 11.27 -9.65 7.86
N VAL A 78 10.33 -9.50 6.93
CA VAL A 78 10.63 -9.20 5.53
C VAL A 78 11.28 -7.83 5.39
N GLY A 79 10.78 -6.79 6.06
CA GLY A 79 11.42 -5.47 6.06
C GLY A 79 12.85 -5.51 6.61
N TRP A 80 13.06 -6.26 7.69
CA TRP A 80 14.38 -6.48 8.27
C TRP A 80 15.35 -7.18 7.32
N ILE A 81 14.90 -8.24 6.65
CA ILE A 81 15.71 -8.98 5.66
C ILE A 81 15.98 -8.09 4.43
N ALA A 82 14.97 -7.38 3.93
CA ALA A 82 15.06 -6.57 2.72
C ALA A 82 16.00 -5.35 2.87
N ASP A 83 16.18 -4.81 4.06
CA ASP A 83 17.21 -3.77 4.32
C ASP A 83 18.64 -4.35 4.37
N LYS A 84 18.79 -5.63 4.72
CA LYS A 84 20.10 -6.30 4.72
C LYS A 84 20.52 -6.76 3.33
N ILE A 85 19.56 -7.10 2.49
CA ILE A 85 19.80 -7.41 1.09
C ILE A 85 20.10 -6.08 0.38
N GLY A 86 21.30 -5.92 -0.17
CA GLY A 86 21.71 -4.67 -0.84
C GLY A 86 20.88 -4.28 -2.08
N SER A 87 19.89 -5.10 -2.46
CA SER A 87 18.98 -4.90 -3.59
C SER A 87 17.53 -4.87 -3.12
N ARG A 88 16.72 -3.93 -3.62
CA ARG A 88 15.25 -3.96 -3.47
C ARG A 88 14.58 -4.87 -4.50
N ARG A 89 15.17 -5.00 -5.69
CA ARG A 89 14.63 -5.82 -6.79
C ARG A 89 14.55 -7.30 -6.46
N LEU A 90 15.59 -7.87 -5.82
CA LEU A 90 15.61 -9.31 -5.50
C LEU A 90 14.47 -9.75 -4.58
N PRO A 91 14.24 -9.13 -3.40
CA PRO A 91 13.09 -9.47 -2.58
C PRO A 91 11.78 -9.21 -3.33
N PHE A 92 11.69 -8.12 -4.10
CA PHE A 92 10.50 -7.83 -4.90
C PHE A 92 10.18 -8.93 -5.93
N LEU A 93 11.19 -9.52 -6.59
CA LEU A 93 11.02 -10.68 -7.48
C LEU A 93 10.68 -11.96 -6.71
N ALA A 94 11.29 -12.18 -5.53
CA ALA A 94 10.99 -13.34 -4.70
C ALA A 94 9.52 -13.37 -4.28
N GLY A 95 8.96 -12.20 -3.89
CA GLY A 95 7.53 -12.06 -3.61
C GLY A 95 6.65 -12.51 -4.79
N LEU A 96 7.00 -12.09 -6.01
CA LEU A 96 6.27 -12.50 -7.22
C LEU A 96 6.31 -14.02 -7.45
N VAL A 97 7.47 -14.66 -7.24
CA VAL A 97 7.59 -16.11 -7.38
C VAL A 97 6.72 -16.82 -6.35
N LEU A 98 6.69 -16.34 -5.10
CA LEU A 98 5.78 -16.86 -4.08
C LEU A 98 4.31 -16.68 -4.48
N LEU A 99 3.93 -15.52 -5.04
CA LEU A 99 2.58 -15.27 -5.55
C LEU A 99 2.19 -16.23 -6.67
N LEU A 100 3.11 -16.49 -7.60
CA LEU A 100 2.94 -17.43 -8.70
C LEU A 100 2.69 -18.85 -8.17
N VAL A 101 3.52 -19.31 -7.24
CA VAL A 101 3.39 -20.62 -6.61
C VAL A 101 2.05 -20.73 -5.86
N ALA A 102 1.69 -19.72 -5.05
CA ALA A 102 0.42 -19.67 -4.35
C ALA A 102 -0.77 -19.76 -5.31
N THR A 103 -0.72 -19.00 -6.41
CA THR A 103 -1.78 -18.97 -7.44
C THR A 103 -1.95 -20.33 -8.12
N LEU A 104 -0.85 -20.98 -8.50
CA LEU A 104 -0.86 -22.31 -9.09
C LEU A 104 -1.35 -23.37 -8.10
N MET A 105 -0.89 -23.32 -6.84
CA MET A 105 -1.38 -24.21 -5.78
C MET A 105 -2.89 -24.07 -5.60
N LEU A 106 -3.42 -22.85 -5.59
CA LEU A 106 -4.84 -22.59 -5.45
C LEU A 106 -5.64 -23.13 -6.65
N ALA A 107 -5.13 -22.95 -7.87
CA ALA A 107 -5.78 -23.43 -9.10
C ALA A 107 -5.95 -24.95 -9.13
N PHE A 108 -4.94 -25.69 -8.67
CA PHE A 108 -4.88 -27.16 -8.74
C PHE A 108 -5.20 -27.87 -7.41
N SER A 109 -5.51 -27.13 -6.35
CA SER A 109 -5.80 -27.72 -5.04
C SER A 109 -7.15 -28.46 -5.02
N HIS A 110 -7.11 -29.66 -4.43
CA HIS A 110 -8.28 -30.51 -4.14
C HIS A 110 -8.35 -30.89 -2.65
N LYS A 111 -7.59 -30.23 -1.78
CA LYS A 111 -7.65 -30.42 -0.32
C LYS A 111 -7.62 -29.08 0.39
N LEU A 112 -8.38 -28.96 1.47
CA LEU A 112 -8.42 -27.74 2.28
C LEU A 112 -7.03 -27.31 2.76
N ALA A 113 -6.19 -28.27 3.20
CA ALA A 113 -4.83 -27.98 3.65
C ALA A 113 -3.98 -27.25 2.60
N PHE A 114 -4.09 -27.65 1.32
CA PHE A 114 -3.37 -26.98 0.23
C PHE A 114 -3.92 -25.58 -0.06
N LEU A 115 -5.22 -25.33 0.14
CA LEU A 115 -5.79 -23.98 0.05
C LEU A 115 -5.27 -23.08 1.17
N VAL A 116 -5.19 -23.59 2.40
CA VAL A 116 -4.62 -22.85 3.54
C VAL A 116 -3.16 -22.51 3.26
N ILE A 117 -2.36 -23.48 2.80
CA ILE A 117 -0.96 -23.25 2.44
C ILE A 117 -0.87 -22.21 1.32
N ALA A 118 -1.68 -22.31 0.26
CA ALA A 118 -1.69 -21.33 -0.82
C ALA A 118 -2.01 -19.91 -0.32
N ARG A 119 -2.99 -19.76 0.57
CA ARG A 119 -3.34 -18.46 1.18
C ARG A 119 -2.24 -17.93 2.08
N SER A 120 -1.60 -18.78 2.85
CA SER A 120 -0.42 -18.42 3.65
C SER A 120 0.74 -17.95 2.78
N LEU A 121 1.05 -18.65 1.67
CA LEU A 121 2.09 -18.21 0.74
C LEU A 121 1.74 -16.89 0.06
N GLN A 122 0.46 -16.67 -0.27
CA GLN A 122 -0.02 -15.41 -0.82
C GLN A 122 0.17 -14.26 0.17
N GLY A 123 -0.09 -14.47 1.47
CA GLY A 123 0.11 -13.43 2.49
C GLY A 123 1.59 -13.12 2.73
N VAL A 124 2.46 -14.14 2.74
CA VAL A 124 3.92 -13.92 2.75
C VAL A 124 4.36 -13.13 1.52
N SER A 125 3.88 -13.49 0.33
CA SER A 125 4.12 -12.71 -0.90
C SER A 125 3.69 -11.25 -0.73
N ALA A 126 2.46 -10.99 -0.29
CA ALA A 126 1.94 -9.64 -0.11
C ALA A 126 2.87 -8.83 0.80
N SER A 127 3.28 -9.38 1.94
CA SER A 127 4.23 -8.72 2.84
C SER A 127 5.55 -8.32 2.16
N ILE A 128 6.07 -9.15 1.24
CA ILE A 128 7.28 -8.88 0.46
C ILE A 128 7.06 -7.81 -0.61
N VAL A 129 5.97 -7.93 -1.38
CA VAL A 129 5.67 -7.03 -2.49
C VAL A 129 5.43 -5.61 -1.99
N TRP A 130 4.64 -5.44 -0.93
CA TRP A 130 4.35 -4.13 -0.32
C TRP A 130 5.58 -3.51 0.31
N THR A 131 6.38 -4.30 1.02
CA THR A 131 7.58 -3.79 1.69
C THR A 131 8.69 -3.40 0.71
N ALA A 132 9.10 -4.32 -0.15
CA ALA A 132 10.20 -4.09 -1.08
C ALA A 132 9.81 -3.11 -2.21
N GLY A 133 8.56 -3.16 -2.67
CA GLY A 133 8.05 -2.28 -3.71
C GLY A 133 8.05 -0.82 -3.26
N LEU A 134 7.49 -0.51 -2.09
CA LEU A 134 7.44 0.86 -1.59
C LEU A 134 8.83 1.39 -1.22
N ALA A 135 9.72 0.54 -0.70
CA ALA A 135 11.12 0.89 -0.50
C ALA A 135 11.82 1.26 -1.82
N MET A 136 11.56 0.50 -2.89
CA MET A 136 12.11 0.78 -4.22
C MET A 136 11.57 2.10 -4.81
N VAL A 137 10.32 2.45 -4.55
CA VAL A 137 9.75 3.76 -4.94
C VAL A 137 10.44 4.89 -4.19
N GLN A 138 10.66 4.72 -2.88
CA GLN A 138 11.37 5.70 -2.08
C GLN A 138 12.82 5.89 -2.56
N ASP A 139 13.51 4.80 -2.88
CA ASP A 139 14.87 4.83 -3.41
C ASP A 139 14.95 5.51 -4.79
N ALA A 140 13.91 5.42 -5.62
CA ALA A 140 13.88 5.99 -6.97
C ALA A 140 13.43 7.46 -7.03
N VAL A 141 12.47 7.86 -6.19
CA VAL A 141 11.86 9.20 -6.25
C VAL A 141 12.49 10.16 -5.24
N GLY A 142 13.02 9.62 -4.14
CA GLY A 142 13.46 10.42 -3.01
C GLY A 142 12.31 11.15 -2.30
N PRO A 143 12.61 11.93 -1.27
CA PRO A 143 11.64 12.43 -0.29
C PRO A 143 10.68 13.50 -0.80
N LYS A 144 11.03 14.19 -1.90
CA LYS A 144 10.25 15.32 -2.43
C LYS A 144 9.12 14.91 -3.37
N GLY A 145 9.11 13.67 -3.85
CA GLY A 145 8.07 13.15 -4.75
C GLY A 145 7.36 11.90 -4.23
N THR A 146 7.68 11.47 -3.00
CA THR A 146 7.08 10.27 -2.39
C THR A 146 5.55 10.39 -2.31
N GLY A 147 5.00 11.58 -2.03
CA GLY A 147 3.56 11.80 -1.95
C GLY A 147 2.86 11.55 -3.27
N GLN A 148 3.32 12.16 -4.36
CA GLN A 148 2.76 11.95 -5.70
C GLN A 148 2.87 10.49 -6.15
N ALA A 149 4.02 9.86 -5.88
CA ALA A 149 4.25 8.46 -6.23
C ALA A 149 3.28 7.52 -5.50
N LEU A 150 3.17 7.67 -4.17
CA LEU A 150 2.25 6.87 -3.35
C LEU A 150 0.79 7.12 -3.73
N GLY A 151 0.40 8.39 -3.96
CA GLY A 151 -0.94 8.72 -4.41
C GLY A 151 -1.30 8.08 -5.76
N THR A 152 -0.35 8.06 -6.71
CA THR A 152 -0.52 7.39 -8.01
C THR A 152 -0.66 5.88 -7.86
N ILE A 153 0.16 5.27 -7.00
CA ILE A 153 0.11 3.85 -6.69
C ILE A 153 -1.25 3.48 -6.08
N SER A 154 -1.72 4.24 -5.09
CA SER A 154 -3.03 4.01 -4.46
C SER A 154 -4.17 4.06 -5.48
N SER A 155 -4.15 5.02 -6.42
CA SER A 155 -5.16 5.11 -7.47
C SER A 155 -5.19 3.90 -8.39
N VAL A 156 -4.03 3.39 -8.81
CA VAL A 156 -3.94 2.18 -9.65
C VAL A 156 -4.46 0.97 -8.89
N ILE A 157 -4.06 0.82 -7.63
CA ILE A 157 -4.47 -0.30 -6.77
C ILE A 157 -5.99 -0.35 -6.59
N SER A 158 -6.65 0.77 -6.32
CA SER A 158 -8.11 0.79 -6.10
C SER A 158 -8.92 0.37 -7.32
N VAL A 159 -8.39 0.54 -8.54
CA VAL A 159 -9.01 -0.01 -9.74
C VAL A 159 -8.96 -1.54 -9.73
N GLY A 160 -7.85 -2.13 -9.28
CA GLY A 160 -7.70 -3.57 -9.17
C GLY A 160 -8.66 -4.17 -8.15
N GLU A 161 -8.70 -3.56 -6.96
CA GLU A 161 -9.61 -3.93 -5.87
C GLU A 161 -11.08 -3.93 -6.31
N LEU A 162 -11.51 -2.91 -7.05
CA LEU A 162 -12.86 -2.81 -7.62
C LEU A 162 -13.17 -3.91 -8.64
N LEU A 163 -12.27 -4.08 -9.62
CA LEU A 163 -12.53 -4.95 -10.77
C LEU A 163 -12.41 -6.43 -10.39
N ALA A 164 -11.61 -6.75 -9.39
CA ALA A 164 -11.24 -8.12 -9.09
C ALA A 164 -12.44 -9.02 -8.73
N PRO A 165 -13.33 -8.67 -7.78
CA PRO A 165 -14.48 -9.53 -7.46
C PRO A 165 -15.44 -9.70 -8.65
N VAL A 166 -15.68 -8.63 -9.42
CA VAL A 166 -16.57 -8.65 -10.59
C VAL A 166 -16.01 -9.57 -11.68
N VAL A 167 -14.73 -9.40 -12.01
CA VAL A 167 -14.04 -10.24 -13.00
C VAL A 167 -13.98 -11.69 -12.51
N GLY A 168 -13.71 -11.92 -11.22
CA GLY A 168 -13.63 -13.26 -10.63
C GLY A 168 -14.94 -14.02 -10.70
N GLY A 169 -16.04 -13.40 -10.28
CA GLY A 169 -17.37 -14.00 -10.35
C GLY A 169 -17.80 -14.31 -11.80
N LEU A 170 -17.54 -13.38 -12.73
CA LEU A 170 -17.91 -13.56 -14.14
C LEU A 170 -17.09 -14.67 -14.82
N LEU A 171 -15.77 -14.69 -14.60
CA LEU A 171 -14.90 -15.73 -15.17
C LEU A 171 -15.26 -17.10 -14.62
N TYR A 172 -15.52 -17.20 -13.32
CA TYR A 172 -15.95 -18.44 -12.69
C TYR A 172 -17.23 -18.98 -13.32
N HIS A 173 -18.24 -18.12 -13.48
CA HIS A 173 -19.53 -18.54 -14.03
C HIS A 173 -19.44 -19.06 -15.46
N ARG A 174 -18.55 -18.50 -16.30
CA ARG A 174 -18.43 -18.89 -17.72
C ARG A 174 -17.54 -20.10 -17.97
N ALA A 175 -16.40 -20.19 -17.28
CA ALA A 175 -15.35 -21.15 -17.60
C ALA A 175 -14.65 -21.72 -16.35
N GLY A 176 -15.23 -21.49 -15.17
CA GLY A 176 -14.72 -21.95 -13.89
C GLY A 176 -13.35 -21.38 -13.55
N ILE A 177 -12.62 -22.13 -12.72
CA ILE A 177 -11.29 -21.74 -12.25
C ILE A 177 -10.24 -21.67 -13.35
N SER A 178 -10.40 -22.44 -14.43
CA SER A 178 -9.43 -22.42 -15.53
C SER A 178 -9.25 -21.02 -16.12
N ALA A 179 -10.34 -20.27 -16.27
CA ALA A 179 -10.31 -18.90 -16.79
C ALA A 179 -9.71 -17.91 -15.79
N ILE A 180 -10.01 -18.06 -14.50
CA ILE A 180 -9.40 -17.25 -13.43
C ILE A 180 -7.89 -17.46 -13.45
N THR A 181 -7.45 -18.73 -13.46
CA THR A 181 -6.03 -19.07 -13.52
C THR A 181 -5.37 -18.52 -14.77
N ALA A 182 -6.00 -18.62 -15.95
CA ALA A 182 -5.43 -18.06 -17.18
C ALA A 182 -5.23 -16.54 -17.10
N VAL A 183 -6.22 -15.80 -16.58
CA VAL A 183 -6.11 -14.34 -16.40
C VAL A 183 -5.05 -13.98 -15.35
N SER A 184 -5.04 -14.67 -14.21
CA SER A 184 -4.02 -14.47 -13.19
C SER A 184 -2.60 -14.75 -13.71
N MET A 185 -2.41 -15.81 -14.48
CA MET A 185 -1.12 -16.15 -15.07
C MET A 185 -0.67 -15.13 -16.13
N GLY A 186 -1.60 -14.61 -16.93
CA GLY A 186 -1.32 -13.53 -17.88
C GLY A 186 -0.83 -12.26 -17.17
N LEU A 187 -1.54 -11.85 -16.11
CA LEU A 187 -1.17 -10.68 -15.31
C LEU A 187 0.19 -10.87 -14.60
N LEU A 188 0.41 -12.03 -13.98
CA LEU A 188 1.69 -12.39 -13.36
C LEU A 188 2.84 -12.41 -14.37
N GLY A 189 2.59 -12.81 -15.61
CA GLY A 189 3.58 -12.78 -16.69
C GLY A 189 4.00 -11.35 -17.05
N ILE A 190 3.03 -10.43 -17.17
CA ILE A 190 3.31 -9.01 -17.43
C ILE A 190 4.08 -8.40 -16.25
N ASP A 191 3.65 -8.69 -15.02
CA ASP A 191 4.32 -8.23 -13.80
C ASP A 191 5.75 -8.78 -13.72
N LEU A 192 5.97 -10.06 -14.03
CA LEU A 192 7.32 -10.66 -14.10
C LEU A 192 8.21 -9.92 -15.08
N VAL A 193 7.72 -9.64 -16.28
CA VAL A 193 8.49 -8.91 -17.30
C VAL A 193 8.88 -7.52 -16.78
N MET A 194 7.95 -6.77 -16.20
CA MET A 194 8.23 -5.43 -15.66
C MET A 194 9.26 -5.49 -14.51
N ARG A 195 9.10 -6.43 -13.56
CA ARG A 195 10.06 -6.63 -12.46
C ARG A 195 11.43 -7.15 -12.90
N LEU A 196 11.51 -7.84 -14.04
CA LEU A 196 12.80 -8.23 -14.64
C LEU A 196 13.48 -7.07 -15.38
N LEU A 197 12.70 -6.14 -15.92
CA LEU A 197 13.20 -4.97 -16.64
C LEU A 197 13.64 -3.85 -15.70
N VAL A 198 13.03 -3.71 -14.53
CA VAL A 198 13.38 -2.64 -13.58
C VAL A 198 14.81 -2.80 -13.08
N ILE A 199 15.53 -1.68 -13.00
CA ILE A 199 16.88 -1.63 -12.47
C ILE A 199 16.85 -0.74 -11.23
N ASP A 200 17.33 -1.30 -10.12
CA ASP A 200 17.45 -0.59 -8.85
C ASP A 200 18.54 0.50 -8.99
N ALA A 201 18.14 1.77 -8.83
CA ALA A 201 19.03 2.91 -9.06
C ALA A 201 20.23 2.93 -8.10
N LYS A 202 20.11 2.33 -6.91
CA LYS A 202 21.19 2.29 -5.90
C LYS A 202 22.25 1.20 -6.14
N MET A 203 22.06 0.29 -7.10
CA MET A 203 23.02 -0.78 -7.40
C MET A 203 24.28 -0.34 -8.15
N ILE A 204 24.37 0.92 -8.60
CA ILE A 204 25.49 1.38 -9.44
C ILE A 204 26.52 2.12 -8.57
N PRO A 205 27.81 1.74 -8.61
CA PRO A 205 28.84 2.40 -7.83
C PRO A 205 28.95 3.89 -8.20
N LYS A 206 29.02 4.76 -7.17
CA LYS A 206 29.19 6.23 -7.23
C LYS A 206 30.31 6.74 -8.18
N ASN A 207 31.17 5.87 -8.69
CA ASN A 207 32.24 6.24 -9.61
C ASN A 207 31.74 6.66 -11.00
N ASN A 208 30.47 6.39 -11.34
CA ASN A 208 29.83 6.81 -12.60
C ASN A 208 28.95 8.07 -12.47
N ASP A 209 28.88 8.71 -11.29
CA ASP A 209 28.06 9.92 -11.06
C ASP A 209 28.45 11.09 -11.99
N ALA A 210 29.66 11.07 -12.56
CA ALA A 210 30.12 12.03 -13.56
C ALA A 210 29.41 11.92 -14.92
N GLN A 211 28.86 10.75 -15.28
CA GLN A 211 28.09 10.57 -16.54
C GLN A 211 26.57 10.74 -16.34
N VAL A 212 26.06 10.56 -15.11
CA VAL A 212 24.62 10.67 -14.81
C VAL A 212 24.17 12.13 -14.70
N ASN A 213 25.06 13.04 -14.29
CA ASN A 213 24.75 14.47 -14.15
C ASN A 213 24.59 15.23 -15.48
N ASP A 214 24.97 14.63 -16.62
CA ASP A 214 24.84 15.26 -17.94
C ASP A 214 23.40 15.24 -18.49
N CYS A 215 22.47 14.47 -17.90
CA CYS A 215 21.11 14.33 -18.42
C CYS A 215 19.99 14.84 -17.49
N SER A 216 20.31 15.24 -16.26
CA SER A 216 19.41 16.00 -15.38
C SER A 216 19.48 17.52 -15.64
N SER A 217 20.36 17.95 -16.55
CA SER A 217 20.61 19.36 -16.90
C SER A 217 20.00 19.77 -18.24
N GLU A 218 18.77 19.33 -18.55
CA GLU A 218 17.94 19.98 -19.58
C GLU A 218 16.68 20.54 -18.93
N ASN A 219 16.86 21.49 -18.00
CA ASN A 219 15.97 22.63 -17.77
C ASN A 219 16.54 23.53 -16.66
N GLY A 220 17.18 24.62 -17.08
CA GLY A 220 17.53 25.74 -16.20
C GLY A 220 19.02 26.03 -16.12
N ASN A 221 19.52 26.81 -17.06
CA ASN A 221 20.74 27.58 -16.87
C ASN A 221 20.65 28.42 -15.59
N LEU A 222 21.53 28.18 -14.62
CA LEU A 222 22.10 29.19 -13.73
C LEU A 222 23.27 28.57 -12.93
N SER A 223 24.48 28.81 -13.47
CA SER A 223 25.77 28.97 -12.80
C SER A 223 26.13 28.04 -11.63
N ALA A 224 27.03 27.10 -11.92
CA ALA A 224 27.89 26.47 -10.93
C ALA A 224 28.97 27.46 -10.45
N ALA A 225 28.93 27.84 -9.18
CA ALA A 225 30.08 28.19 -8.34
C ALA A 225 29.56 28.59 -6.95
N ASP A 226 29.71 27.73 -5.95
CA ASP A 226 30.22 28.10 -4.62
C ASP A 226 30.10 26.92 -3.65
N SER A 227 31.25 26.52 -3.12
CA SER A 227 31.35 25.75 -1.87
C SER A 227 30.55 26.48 -0.77
N PRO A 228 29.88 25.79 0.16
CA PRO A 228 29.14 26.49 1.21
C PRO A 228 30.12 27.15 2.19
N ARG A 229 30.43 28.43 1.96
CA ARG A 229 30.94 29.32 3.01
C ARG A 229 29.80 29.59 3.98
N GLU A 230 30.06 29.37 5.27
CA GLU A 230 29.15 29.82 6.33
C GLU A 230 28.86 31.32 6.16
N PRO A 231 27.59 31.75 6.16
CA PRO A 231 27.27 33.16 6.08
C PRO A 231 27.75 33.85 7.35
N GLN A 232 28.65 34.83 7.19
CA GLN A 232 29.03 35.73 8.28
C GLN A 232 27.79 36.51 8.74
N PRO A 233 27.52 36.59 10.05
CA PRO A 233 26.35 37.31 10.56
C PRO A 233 26.49 38.81 10.28
N GLN A 234 25.51 39.38 9.58
CA GLN A 234 25.39 40.83 9.39
C GLN A 234 24.64 41.44 10.58
N GLU A 235 25.02 42.68 10.93
CA GLU A 235 24.59 43.44 12.13
C GLU A 235 23.09 43.78 12.20
N GLY A 236 22.28 43.29 11.26
CA GLY A 236 20.82 43.45 11.22
C GLY A 236 20.01 42.15 11.40
N ASP A 237 20.67 41.01 11.60
CA ASP A 237 19.96 39.74 11.82
C ASP A 237 19.33 39.70 13.23
N PRO A 238 18.05 39.30 13.37
CA PRO A 238 17.43 39.18 14.68
C PRO A 238 18.20 38.19 15.56
N LEU A 239 18.68 38.67 16.72
CA LEU A 239 19.44 37.90 17.74
C LEU A 239 18.73 36.63 18.25
N LEU A 240 17.44 36.48 17.96
CA LEU A 240 16.61 35.32 18.28
C LEU A 240 16.15 34.59 17.01
N ARG A 241 17.06 34.30 16.08
CA ARG A 241 16.83 33.22 15.13
C ARG A 241 16.73 31.95 15.96
N LYS A 242 15.51 31.46 16.23
CA LYS A 242 15.30 30.10 16.74
C LYS A 242 16.19 29.20 15.89
N PRO A 243 17.15 28.45 16.47
CA PRO A 243 18.01 27.61 15.67
C PRO A 243 17.10 26.72 14.81
N LYS A 244 17.42 26.57 13.51
CA LYS A 244 16.87 25.46 12.71
C LYS A 244 16.91 24.24 13.64
N PRO A 245 15.81 23.47 13.81
CA PRO A 245 15.79 22.35 14.75
C PRO A 245 17.06 21.56 14.53
N SER A 246 17.94 21.62 15.52
CA SER A 246 19.29 21.12 15.37
C SER A 246 19.15 19.62 15.12
N ASN A 247 19.92 19.09 14.17
CA ASN A 247 19.98 17.64 13.90
C ASN A 247 20.23 16.82 15.19
N GLU A 248 20.63 17.46 16.30
CA GLU A 248 20.63 16.96 17.67
C GLU A 248 19.33 16.21 18.08
N GLU A 249 18.13 16.69 17.72
CA GLU A 249 16.87 16.02 18.11
C GLU A 249 16.78 14.58 17.54
N TYR A 250 17.41 14.35 16.38
CA TYR A 250 17.38 13.10 15.64
C TYR A 250 18.67 12.28 15.82
N LYS A 251 19.64 12.73 16.63
CA LYS A 251 20.88 11.98 16.90
C LYS A 251 20.63 10.80 17.84
N ILE A 252 21.15 9.64 17.46
CA ILE A 252 21.07 8.39 18.22
C ILE A 252 22.23 8.33 19.23
N ARG A 253 22.06 7.58 20.33
CA ARG A 253 23.10 7.37 21.33
C ARG A 253 24.35 6.73 20.70
N LYS A 254 25.54 7.18 21.11
CA LYS A 254 26.84 6.73 20.55
C LYS A 254 27.14 5.23 20.70
N ASN A 255 26.48 4.50 21.61
CA ASN A 255 26.69 3.06 21.82
C ASN A 255 25.37 2.27 21.73
N PRO A 256 24.87 1.96 20.53
CA PRO A 256 23.71 1.10 20.35
C PRO A 256 24.07 -0.37 20.66
N THR A 257 23.13 -1.09 21.26
CA THR A 257 23.16 -2.53 21.44
C THR A 257 23.07 -3.26 20.08
N PRO A 258 23.49 -4.54 19.98
CA PRO A 258 23.40 -5.30 18.74
C PRO A 258 21.97 -5.42 18.18
N MET A 259 20.97 -5.43 19.06
CA MET A 259 19.56 -5.47 18.68
C MET A 259 19.08 -4.14 18.08
N GLU A 260 19.61 -3.02 18.57
CA GLU A 260 19.32 -1.67 18.04
C GLU A 260 19.95 -1.47 16.65
N PHE A 261 21.13 -2.05 16.39
CA PHE A 261 21.69 -2.13 15.03
C PHE A 261 20.90 -3.06 14.11
N ALA A 262 20.33 -4.14 14.66
CA ALA A 262 19.54 -5.06 13.87
C ALA A 262 18.22 -4.40 13.43
N VAL A 263 17.57 -3.60 14.27
CA VAL A 263 16.28 -2.98 13.98
C VAL A 263 16.33 -1.45 14.17
N PRO A 264 16.99 -0.70 13.26
CA PRO A 264 17.16 0.73 13.39
C PRO A 264 15.84 1.53 13.40
N ILE A 265 14.77 0.99 12.78
CA ILE A 265 13.47 1.69 12.70
C ILE A 265 12.85 1.96 14.09
N LEU A 266 13.22 1.19 15.12
CA LEU A 266 12.68 1.36 16.47
C LEU A 266 12.98 2.74 17.07
N TYR A 267 14.06 3.40 16.67
CA TYR A 267 14.35 4.77 17.11
C TYR A 267 13.33 5.78 16.58
N CYS A 268 12.75 5.54 15.40
CA CYS A 268 11.75 6.44 14.81
C CYS A 268 10.48 6.48 15.66
N PHE A 269 10.13 5.39 16.38
CA PHE A 269 8.98 5.34 17.30
C PHE A 269 9.11 6.27 18.50
N ARG A 270 10.32 6.73 18.83
CA ARG A 270 10.51 7.74 19.87
C ARG A 270 9.91 9.09 19.46
N ASN A 271 9.76 9.34 18.16
CA ASN A 271 9.14 10.56 17.66
C ASN A 271 7.60 10.42 17.64
N ARG A 272 6.90 11.31 18.36
CA ARG A 272 5.43 11.31 18.44
C ARG A 272 4.77 11.44 17.06
N ARG A 273 5.39 12.15 16.11
CA ARG A 273 4.84 12.30 14.75
C ARG A 273 4.87 10.98 13.98
N PHE A 274 5.90 10.17 14.20
CA PHE A 274 6.02 8.84 13.57
C PHE A 274 4.94 7.90 14.07
N VAL A 275 4.71 7.87 15.39
CA VAL A 275 3.62 7.08 15.99
C VAL A 275 2.26 7.54 15.47
N THR A 276 2.06 8.85 15.36
CA THR A 276 0.82 9.42 14.79
C THR A 276 0.64 8.96 13.34
N ALA A 277 1.70 9.01 12.52
CA ALA A 277 1.67 8.53 11.14
C ALA A 277 1.27 7.05 11.03
N MET A 278 1.81 6.17 11.88
CA MET A 278 1.43 4.75 11.90
C MET A 278 -0.04 4.56 12.30
N ILE A 279 -0.53 5.33 13.27
CA ILE A 279 -1.96 5.32 13.64
C ILE A 279 -2.83 5.73 12.45
N LEU A 280 -2.43 6.76 11.69
CA LEU A 280 -3.18 7.19 10.50
C LEU A 280 -3.22 6.11 9.42
N VAL A 281 -2.13 5.38 9.19
CA VAL A 281 -2.09 4.23 8.26
C VAL A 281 -3.04 3.12 8.73
N THR A 282 -3.06 2.81 10.03
CA THR A 282 -4.00 1.83 10.59
C THR A 282 -5.45 2.28 10.45
N ILE A 283 -5.76 3.55 10.76
CA ILE A 283 -7.12 4.12 10.62
C ILE A 283 -7.58 4.04 9.16
N GLN A 284 -6.73 4.40 8.21
CA GLN A 284 -7.05 4.30 6.79
C GLN A 284 -7.40 2.86 6.40
N SER A 285 -6.62 1.89 6.87
CA SER A 285 -6.83 0.47 6.55
C SER A 285 -8.09 -0.08 7.21
N LEU A 286 -8.39 0.36 8.43
CA LEU A 286 -9.66 0.07 9.10
C LEU A 286 -10.84 0.63 8.30
N LEU A 287 -10.74 1.85 7.81
CA LEU A 287 -11.79 2.46 6.99
C LEU A 287 -12.00 1.66 5.69
N ILE A 288 -10.94 1.32 4.96
CA ILE A 288 -11.05 0.51 3.73
C ILE A 288 -11.82 -0.78 3.99
N GLY A 289 -11.39 -1.57 4.99
CA GLY A 289 -12.07 -2.84 5.30
C GLY A 289 -13.50 -2.66 5.81
N ALA A 290 -13.82 -1.54 6.48
CA ALA A 290 -15.19 -1.23 6.88
C ALA A 290 -16.08 -0.94 5.67
N PHE A 291 -15.59 -0.21 4.66
CA PHE A 291 -16.32 0.01 3.40
C PHE A 291 -16.54 -1.29 2.64
N ASP A 292 -15.51 -2.11 2.50
CA ASP A 292 -15.58 -3.41 1.81
C ASP A 292 -16.60 -4.36 2.43
N ALA A 293 -16.69 -4.38 3.77
CA ALA A 293 -17.65 -5.22 4.48
C ALA A 293 -19.08 -4.66 4.45
N THR A 294 -19.24 -3.34 4.65
CA THR A 294 -20.55 -2.72 4.93
C THR A 294 -21.33 -2.38 3.66
N VAL A 295 -20.66 -1.86 2.62
CA VAL A 295 -21.34 -1.39 1.39
C VAL A 295 -22.09 -2.51 0.65
N PRO A 296 -21.53 -3.71 0.45
CA PRO A 296 -22.26 -4.81 -0.19
C PRO A 296 -23.50 -5.24 0.60
N GLU A 297 -23.39 -5.27 1.93
CA GLU A 297 -24.47 -5.75 2.81
C GLU A 297 -25.63 -4.75 2.85
N GLU A 298 -25.33 -3.47 3.08
CA GLU A 298 -26.35 -2.41 3.10
C GLU A 298 -27.05 -2.27 1.75
N THR A 299 -26.32 -2.34 0.64
CA THR A 299 -26.93 -2.25 -0.70
C THR A 299 -27.86 -3.42 -1.02
N LYS A 300 -27.55 -4.61 -0.51
CA LYS A 300 -28.40 -5.80 -0.66
C LYS A 300 -29.61 -5.75 0.28
N SER A 301 -29.43 -5.31 1.51
CA SER A 301 -30.48 -5.21 2.53
C SER A 301 -31.50 -4.12 2.20
N LEU A 302 -31.03 -2.91 1.85
CA LEU A 302 -31.88 -1.73 1.63
C LEU A 302 -32.46 -1.63 0.22
N PHE A 303 -31.66 -1.94 -0.80
CA PHE A 303 -32.05 -1.72 -2.20
C PHE A 303 -32.28 -3.03 -2.98
N HIS A 304 -32.10 -4.20 -2.34
CA HIS A 304 -32.22 -5.51 -2.98
C HIS A 304 -31.37 -5.66 -4.24
N PHE A 305 -30.19 -5.04 -4.24
CA PHE A 305 -29.30 -5.07 -5.39
C PHE A 305 -28.80 -6.47 -5.71
N SER A 306 -28.77 -6.78 -7.01
CA SER A 306 -28.05 -7.91 -7.57
C SER A 306 -26.53 -7.71 -7.43
N SER A 307 -25.75 -8.80 -7.54
CA SER A 307 -24.28 -8.74 -7.44
C SER A 307 -23.63 -7.77 -8.42
N LEU A 308 -24.21 -7.59 -9.61
CA LEU A 308 -23.73 -6.63 -10.61
C LEU A 308 -23.99 -5.19 -10.17
N GLN A 309 -25.16 -4.91 -9.59
CA GLN A 309 -25.50 -3.58 -9.09
C GLN A 309 -24.63 -3.19 -7.90
N VAL A 310 -24.33 -4.12 -6.99
CA VAL A 310 -23.37 -3.90 -5.90
C VAL A 310 -22.00 -3.50 -6.46
N GLY A 311 -21.49 -4.23 -7.47
CA GLY A 311 -20.22 -3.88 -8.12
C GLY A 311 -20.23 -2.48 -8.77
N LEU A 312 -21.35 -2.06 -9.37
CA LEU A 312 -21.49 -0.71 -9.93
C LEU A 312 -21.45 0.39 -8.87
N VAL A 313 -21.94 0.14 -7.64
CA VAL A 313 -21.89 1.11 -6.54
C VAL A 313 -20.45 1.39 -6.11
N PHE A 314 -19.56 0.39 -6.09
CA PHE A 314 -18.15 0.61 -5.73
C PHE A 314 -17.41 1.52 -6.71
N ILE A 315 -17.87 1.65 -7.96
CA ILE A 315 -17.34 2.64 -8.92
C ILE A 315 -17.45 4.05 -8.33
N ALA A 316 -18.52 4.35 -7.60
CA ALA A 316 -18.71 5.66 -6.97
C ALA A 316 -17.62 5.97 -5.94
N ILE A 317 -17.11 4.96 -5.21
CA ILE A 317 -16.01 5.13 -4.24
C ILE A 317 -14.66 5.24 -4.96
N VAL A 318 -14.45 4.45 -6.00
CA VAL A 318 -13.14 4.25 -6.64
C VAL A 318 -12.80 5.34 -7.64
N VAL A 319 -13.77 5.87 -8.40
CA VAL A 319 -13.52 6.92 -9.40
C VAL A 319 -12.93 8.19 -8.77
N PRO A 320 -13.48 8.73 -7.65
CA PRO A 320 -12.85 9.83 -6.94
C PRO A 320 -11.42 9.51 -6.50
N ASN A 321 -11.16 8.28 -6.01
CA ASN A 321 -9.84 7.89 -5.59
C ASN A 321 -8.83 7.78 -6.75
N LEU A 322 -9.29 7.32 -7.91
CA LEU A 322 -8.47 7.24 -9.13
C LEU A 322 -8.00 8.63 -9.59
N VAL A 323 -8.87 9.64 -9.51
CA VAL A 323 -8.57 11.00 -9.97
C VAL A 323 -7.85 11.83 -8.91
N LEU A 324 -8.29 11.73 -7.66
CA LEU A 324 -7.78 12.57 -6.57
C LEU A 324 -6.50 12.01 -5.93
N GLY A 325 -6.17 10.73 -6.08
CA GLY A 325 -5.00 10.14 -5.43
C GLY A 325 -3.68 10.81 -5.82
N PRO A 326 -3.36 11.00 -7.12
CA PRO A 326 -2.14 11.68 -7.53
C PRO A 326 -2.16 13.16 -7.12
N VAL A 327 -3.34 13.79 -7.17
CA VAL A 327 -3.52 15.21 -6.81
C VAL A 327 -3.29 15.43 -5.31
N ALA A 328 -3.85 14.56 -4.47
CA ALA A 328 -3.63 14.56 -3.03
C ALA A 328 -2.16 14.30 -2.71
N GLY A 329 -1.53 13.35 -3.40
CA GLY A 329 -0.09 13.09 -3.30
C GLY A 329 0.76 14.32 -3.61
N MET A 330 0.50 15.00 -4.74
CA MET A 330 1.16 16.26 -5.10
C MET A 330 0.90 17.36 -4.06
N ALA A 331 -0.30 17.43 -3.51
CA ALA A 331 -0.63 18.37 -2.45
C ALA A 331 0.18 18.10 -1.18
N VAL A 332 0.42 16.83 -0.82
CA VAL A 332 1.28 16.46 0.32
C VAL A 332 2.70 16.93 0.09
N ASP A 333 3.26 16.68 -1.09
CA ASP A 333 4.63 17.08 -1.41
C ASP A 333 4.79 18.62 -1.43
N LYS A 334 3.75 19.36 -1.86
CA LYS A 334 3.77 20.83 -2.00
C LYS A 334 3.44 21.58 -0.71
N TYR A 335 2.41 21.16 0.02
CA TYR A 335 1.85 21.89 1.18
C TYR A 335 2.20 21.23 2.52
N GLY A 336 2.78 20.03 2.49
CA GLY A 336 3.16 19.26 3.66
C GLY A 336 2.06 18.33 4.15
N THR A 337 2.49 17.22 4.76
CA THR A 337 1.67 16.13 5.29
C THR A 337 0.60 16.60 6.27
N LYS A 338 0.94 17.47 7.22
CA LYS A 338 0.04 17.93 8.28
C LYS A 338 -1.19 18.67 7.74
N VAL A 339 -0.99 19.57 6.77
CA VAL A 339 -2.08 20.42 6.24
C VAL A 339 -3.06 19.54 5.47
N VAL A 340 -2.53 18.68 4.59
CA VAL A 340 -3.36 17.79 3.77
C VAL A 340 -4.07 16.74 4.61
N ALA A 341 -3.39 16.13 5.59
CA ALA A 341 -4.03 15.20 6.52
C ALA A 341 -5.18 15.87 7.29
N THR A 342 -4.94 17.05 7.85
CA THR A 342 -5.96 17.78 8.61
C THR A 342 -7.18 18.12 7.75
N ALA A 343 -6.94 18.63 6.53
CA ALA A 343 -8.01 18.94 5.58
C ALA A 343 -8.78 17.67 5.16
N GLY A 344 -8.06 16.57 4.89
CA GLY A 344 -8.64 15.28 4.51
C GLY A 344 -9.55 14.71 5.59
N TYR A 345 -9.09 14.64 6.84
CA TYR A 345 -9.92 14.15 7.95
C TYR A 345 -11.08 15.10 8.29
N LEU A 346 -10.87 16.42 8.22
CA LEU A 346 -11.95 17.40 8.44
C LEU A 346 -13.06 17.27 7.39
N PHE A 347 -12.70 16.92 6.15
CA PHE A 347 -13.64 16.62 5.08
C PHE A 347 -14.28 15.23 5.23
N LEU A 348 -13.50 14.20 5.57
CA LEU A 348 -13.97 12.82 5.64
C LEU A 348 -14.94 12.56 6.80
N VAL A 349 -14.70 13.13 7.98
CA VAL A 349 -15.56 12.93 9.16
C VAL A 349 -17.04 13.26 8.91
N PRO A 350 -17.42 14.45 8.40
CA PRO A 350 -18.82 14.71 8.08
C PRO A 350 -19.35 13.80 6.97
N CYS A 351 -18.53 13.39 6.01
CA CYS A 351 -18.93 12.43 4.96
C CYS A 351 -19.24 11.04 5.53
N LEU A 352 -18.50 10.60 6.54
CA LEU A 352 -18.77 9.36 7.29
C LEU A 352 -20.05 9.49 8.13
N LEU A 353 -20.27 10.63 8.77
CA LEU A 353 -21.52 10.88 9.52
C LEU A 353 -22.76 10.89 8.63
N LEU A 354 -22.63 11.33 7.37
CA LEU A 354 -23.73 11.27 6.39
C LEU A 354 -24.12 9.82 6.06
N LEU A 355 -23.21 8.85 6.13
CA LEU A 355 -23.54 7.42 5.98
C LEU A 355 -24.30 6.87 7.20
N GLY A 356 -24.07 7.45 8.39
CA GLY A 356 -24.74 7.07 9.64
C GLY A 356 -26.15 7.66 9.81
N LEU A 357 -26.65 8.45 8.86
CA LEU A 357 -28.04 8.92 8.89
C LEU A 357 -28.99 7.72 8.70
N PRO A 358 -30.13 7.66 9.43
CA PRO A 358 -30.97 6.47 9.50
C PRO A 358 -31.44 6.03 8.11
N SER A 359 -30.80 4.98 7.60
CA SER A 359 -30.96 4.44 6.25
C SER A 359 -32.41 4.01 5.99
N GLN A 360 -33.10 3.50 7.01
CA GLN A 360 -34.50 3.08 6.92
C GLN A 360 -35.53 4.22 6.77
N ARG A 361 -35.18 5.47 7.11
CA ARG A 361 -36.13 6.61 7.05
C ARG A 361 -35.81 7.61 5.93
N ILE A 362 -34.54 7.78 5.58
CA ILE A 362 -34.10 8.80 4.60
C ILE A 362 -33.66 8.16 3.27
N LEU A 363 -33.08 6.95 3.31
CA LEU A 363 -32.52 6.28 2.13
C LEU A 363 -33.35 5.05 1.69
N ALA A 364 -34.44 4.73 2.38
CA ALA A 364 -35.33 3.65 1.99
C ALA A 364 -36.06 3.99 0.69
N GLY A 365 -36.00 3.08 -0.29
CA GLY A 365 -36.65 3.21 -1.59
C GLY A 365 -35.69 3.49 -2.75
N THR A 366 -36.10 3.08 -3.95
CA THR A 366 -35.32 3.14 -5.20
C THR A 366 -34.94 4.56 -5.60
N GLU A 367 -35.65 5.57 -5.11
CA GLU A 367 -35.45 6.99 -5.46
C GLU A 367 -34.18 7.59 -4.84
N ASN A 368 -33.61 6.97 -3.80
CA ASN A 368 -32.45 7.51 -3.06
C ASN A 368 -31.10 6.86 -3.39
N ILE A 369 -31.05 5.99 -4.41
CA ILE A 369 -29.80 5.34 -4.86
C ILE A 369 -28.76 6.38 -5.28
N ILE A 370 -29.19 7.44 -5.98
CA ILE A 370 -28.29 8.49 -6.46
C ILE A 370 -27.65 9.23 -5.28
N LEU A 371 -28.43 9.52 -4.24
CA LEU A 371 -27.94 10.18 -3.03
C LEU A 371 -26.93 9.29 -2.30
N PHE A 372 -27.21 7.99 -2.17
CA PHE A 372 -26.28 7.02 -1.60
C PHE A 372 -24.96 6.96 -2.37
N CYS A 373 -25.02 6.86 -3.70
CA CYS A 373 -23.83 6.90 -4.55
C CYS A 373 -23.05 8.21 -4.43
N ALA A 374 -23.74 9.35 -4.30
CA ALA A 374 -23.10 10.65 -4.10
C ALA A 374 -22.35 10.72 -2.75
N VAL A 375 -22.96 10.23 -1.67
CA VAL A 375 -22.31 10.15 -0.35
C VAL A 375 -21.10 9.21 -0.38
N LEU A 376 -21.22 8.06 -1.06
CA LEU A 376 -20.09 7.15 -1.27
C LEU A 376 -18.95 7.80 -2.07
N ALA A 377 -19.27 8.58 -3.10
CA ALA A 377 -18.26 9.32 -3.86
C ALA A 377 -17.53 10.38 -3.03
N LEU A 378 -18.24 11.08 -2.13
CA LEU A 378 -17.62 11.99 -1.18
C LEU A 378 -16.68 11.25 -0.22
N ASN A 379 -17.08 10.08 0.28
CA ASN A 379 -16.21 9.26 1.12
C ASN A 379 -14.99 8.75 0.34
N GLY A 380 -15.15 8.31 -0.92
CA GLY A 380 -14.04 7.94 -1.80
C GLY A 380 -13.04 9.08 -2.02
N ALA A 381 -13.53 10.32 -2.19
CA ALA A 381 -12.68 11.50 -2.28
C ALA A 381 -11.90 11.75 -0.98
N GLY A 382 -12.57 11.63 0.18
CA GLY A 382 -11.92 11.81 1.48
C GLY A 382 -10.87 10.74 1.76
N MET A 383 -11.17 9.48 1.47
CA MET A 383 -10.26 8.34 1.56
C MET A 383 -9.00 8.54 0.70
N SER A 384 -9.16 9.10 -0.50
CA SER A 384 -8.05 9.43 -1.39
C SER A 384 -7.10 10.48 -0.79
N ILE A 385 -7.66 11.52 -0.16
CA ILE A 385 -6.88 12.60 0.44
C ILE A 385 -6.07 12.11 1.64
N ILE A 386 -6.64 11.22 2.47
CA ILE A 386 -5.96 10.69 3.65
C ILE A 386 -4.97 9.55 3.34
N ALA A 387 -4.88 9.10 2.08
CA ALA A 387 -4.13 7.89 1.74
C ALA A 387 -2.61 8.04 1.79
N SER A 388 -2.08 9.19 1.39
CA SER A 388 -0.63 9.45 1.32
C SER A 388 -0.02 10.09 2.56
N PRO A 389 -0.67 11.04 3.30
CA PRO A 389 0.02 11.84 4.31
C PRO A 389 0.69 11.03 5.44
N GLY A 390 0.04 9.96 5.92
CA GLY A 390 0.58 9.14 7.01
C GLY A 390 1.90 8.48 6.62
N LEU A 391 1.91 7.78 5.48
CA LEU A 391 3.09 7.07 5.02
C LEU A 391 4.23 8.02 4.60
N VAL A 392 3.90 9.17 4.00
CA VAL A 392 4.89 10.21 3.65
C VAL A 392 5.53 10.82 4.89
N GLU A 393 4.74 11.16 5.92
CA GLU A 393 5.29 11.72 7.18
C GLU A 393 6.26 10.74 7.86
N ALA A 394 5.90 9.45 7.90
CA ALA A 394 6.78 8.43 8.45
C ALA A 394 8.10 8.31 7.65
N THR A 395 8.02 8.46 6.33
CA THR A 395 9.18 8.47 5.43
C THR A 395 10.07 9.69 5.68
N HIS A 396 9.50 10.89 5.78
CA HIS A 396 10.25 12.13 6.07
C HIS A 396 10.91 12.11 7.46
N ILE A 397 10.28 11.50 8.46
CA ILE A 397 10.90 11.35 9.79
C ILE A 397 12.07 10.37 9.73
N THR A 398 11.89 9.25 9.03
CA THR A 398 12.93 8.22 8.87
C THR A 398 14.15 8.82 8.17
N GLU A 399 13.94 9.62 7.13
CA GLU A 399 15.01 10.35 6.44
C GLU A 399 15.75 11.32 7.37
N LYS A 400 15.05 12.06 8.24
CA LYS A 400 15.71 12.95 9.22
C LYS A 400 16.60 12.18 10.19
N TYR A 401 16.18 10.98 10.61
CA TYR A 401 17.02 10.09 11.42
C TYR A 401 18.22 9.56 10.63
N GLU A 402 18.04 9.16 9.37
CA GLU A 402 19.14 8.73 8.49
C GLU A 402 20.16 9.85 8.27
N ALA A 403 19.71 11.04 7.89
CA ALA A 403 20.57 12.19 7.63
C ALA A 403 21.33 12.67 8.88
N ALA A 404 20.76 12.50 10.07
CA ALA A 404 21.42 12.85 11.34
C ALA A 404 22.43 11.78 11.80
N ASN A 405 22.37 10.55 11.27
CA ASN A 405 23.19 9.41 11.71
C ASN A 405 23.73 8.59 10.51
N PRO A 406 24.60 9.17 9.67
CA PRO A 406 25.08 8.54 8.44
C PRO A 406 25.87 7.24 8.66
N ASP A 407 26.50 7.07 9.83
CA ASP A 407 27.27 5.87 10.15
C ASP A 407 26.43 4.74 10.77
N PHE A 408 25.16 5.01 11.10
CA PHE A 408 24.28 4.08 11.82
C PHE A 408 23.32 3.34 10.89
N PHE A 409 22.66 4.07 9.99
CA PHE A 409 21.77 3.50 9.00
C PHE A 409 22.61 3.16 7.76
N GLY A 410 22.77 1.88 7.44
CA GLY A 410 23.59 1.43 6.31
C GLY A 410 23.18 2.05 4.96
N GLN A 411 23.88 1.71 3.87
CA GLN A 411 23.77 2.39 2.57
C GLN A 411 22.34 2.58 2.00
N ASN A 412 21.39 1.72 2.37
CA ASN A 412 20.03 1.74 1.85
C ASN A 412 19.00 2.38 2.80
N GLY A 413 19.41 2.87 3.97
CA GLY A 413 18.50 3.37 5.02
C GLY A 413 17.57 2.28 5.58
N PRO A 414 16.82 2.54 6.65
CA PRO A 414 15.89 1.58 7.26
C PRO A 414 14.50 1.61 6.57
N TYR A 415 14.46 1.88 5.26
CA TYR A 415 13.20 2.12 4.55
C TYR A 415 12.38 0.84 4.35
N ALA A 416 12.99 -0.33 4.14
CA ALA A 416 12.20 -1.56 4.06
C ALA A 416 11.65 -1.95 5.43
N GLN A 417 12.36 -1.69 6.53
CA GLN A 417 11.79 -1.83 7.87
C GLN A 417 10.61 -0.87 8.12
N LEU A 418 10.69 0.38 7.64
CA LEU A 418 9.57 1.33 7.69
C LEU A 418 8.35 0.79 6.94
N TYR A 419 8.52 0.40 5.67
CA TYR A 419 7.40 -0.09 4.85
C TYR A 419 6.90 -1.45 5.32
N GLY A 420 7.77 -2.30 5.87
CA GLY A 420 7.38 -3.55 6.53
C GLY A 420 6.51 -3.30 7.76
N PHE A 421 6.89 -2.36 8.62
CA PHE A 421 6.04 -2.00 9.76
C PHE A 421 4.73 -1.33 9.33
N SER A 422 4.77 -0.46 8.31
CA SER A 422 3.57 0.17 7.76
C SER A 422 2.60 -0.86 7.17
N SER A 423 3.14 -1.87 6.46
CA SER A 423 2.38 -3.00 5.92
C SER A 423 1.77 -3.84 7.04
N LEU A 424 2.52 -4.10 8.12
CA LEU A 424 1.99 -4.76 9.31
C LEU A 424 0.78 -4.02 9.88
N CYS A 425 0.89 -2.70 10.07
CA CYS A 425 -0.23 -1.87 10.55
C CYS A 425 -1.43 -1.93 9.60
N ALA A 426 -1.19 -1.88 8.29
CA ALA A 426 -2.24 -1.91 7.29
C ALA A 426 -2.99 -3.26 7.26
N PHE A 427 -2.25 -4.36 7.18
CA PHE A 427 -2.84 -5.70 7.18
C PHE A 427 -3.53 -6.03 8.51
N ALA A 428 -2.99 -5.57 9.64
CA ALA A 428 -3.66 -5.73 10.94
C ALA A 428 -4.97 -4.94 10.99
N GLY A 429 -5.00 -3.72 10.43
CA GLY A 429 -6.21 -2.92 10.30
C GLY A 429 -7.28 -3.62 9.46
N LEU A 430 -6.90 -4.17 8.30
CA LEU A 430 -7.82 -4.94 7.45
C LEU A 430 -8.33 -6.20 8.16
N ALA A 431 -7.45 -6.96 8.82
CA ALA A 431 -7.81 -8.19 9.52
C ALA A 431 -8.82 -7.98 10.67
N CYS A 432 -8.72 -6.86 11.38
CA CYS A 432 -9.65 -6.53 12.47
C CYS A 432 -11.11 -6.37 11.97
N ASN A 433 -11.32 -5.95 10.72
CA ASN A 433 -12.67 -5.77 10.19
C ASN A 433 -13.38 -7.10 9.92
N ASP A 434 -12.66 -8.13 9.48
CA ASP A 434 -13.22 -9.46 9.21
C ASP A 434 -13.81 -10.10 10.48
N ASP A 435 -13.15 -9.91 11.63
CA ASP A 435 -13.62 -10.39 12.94
C ASP A 435 -14.83 -9.60 13.46
N VAL A 436 -14.87 -8.29 13.24
CA VAL A 436 -16.01 -7.44 13.66
C VAL A 436 -17.24 -7.72 12.81
N ALA A 437 -17.07 -7.89 11.50
CA ALA A 437 -18.12 -8.36 10.61
C ALA A 437 -18.60 -9.76 11.03
N GLY A 438 -17.68 -10.68 11.32
CA GLY A 438 -17.99 -12.03 11.80
C GLY A 438 -18.74 -12.08 13.14
N ARG A 439 -18.51 -11.13 14.05
CA ARG A 439 -19.28 -11.00 15.30
C ARG A 439 -20.68 -10.45 15.09
N HIS A 440 -20.90 -9.58 14.10
CA HIS A 440 -22.25 -9.21 13.68
C HIS A 440 -23.03 -10.42 13.12
N PHE A 441 -22.35 -11.36 12.44
CA PHE A 441 -22.94 -12.62 11.96
C PHE A 441 -23.33 -13.60 13.07
N LEU A 442 -22.70 -13.55 14.25
CA LEU A 442 -23.01 -14.43 15.39
C LEU A 442 -23.79 -13.73 16.52
N GLY A 443 -23.86 -12.40 16.53
CA GLY A 443 -24.35 -11.62 17.67
C GLY A 443 -25.68 -10.88 17.49
N ASN A 444 -26.10 -10.55 16.26
CA ASN A 444 -27.27 -9.66 16.06
C ASN A 444 -28.39 -10.31 15.23
N SER A 445 -29.09 -11.26 15.86
CA SER A 445 -30.52 -11.51 15.55
C SER A 445 -31.46 -10.62 16.38
N HIS A 446 -30.95 -9.66 17.14
CA HIS A 446 -31.73 -8.57 17.73
C HIS A 446 -30.95 -7.26 17.59
N GLY A 447 -31.62 -6.26 17.04
CA GLY A 447 -31.00 -5.07 16.48
C GLY A 447 -30.35 -4.11 17.47
N LEU A 448 -29.69 -3.12 16.88
CA LEU A 448 -29.36 -1.77 17.35
C LEU A 448 -28.78 -1.08 16.09
N VAL A 449 -29.60 -0.34 15.34
CA VAL A 449 -29.77 1.14 15.36
C VAL A 449 -28.49 1.89 15.06
#